data_AF-A0A3S3PWM4-F1
#
_entry.id   AF-A0A3S3PWM4-F1
#
_cell.length_a   1.000
_cell.length_b   1.000
_cell.length_c   1.000
_cell.angle_alpha   90.00
_cell.angle_beta   90.00
_cell.angle_gamma   90.00
#
_symmetry.space_group_name_H-M   'P 1'
#
loop_
_entity.id
_entity.type
_entity.pdbx_description
1 polymer ?
#
loop_
_entity_poly.entity_id
_entity_poly.type
_entity_poly.pdbx_seq_one_letter_code
_entity_poly.pdbx_strand_id
1 'polypeptide(L)'
;RGIDYLPTQLYSLPLKGLKQVVDYLVFTSPIHKTPLPSSHFKPFFLALTKDNWLLRFDNITGELLQKIYLGNNYKFTELSWERVGERIVLSCKKPHIFALFSILPLEFITMFEVKQELFGKFVSVTLNNNLLKLVSGFGSNKNLKLYNMWDILDDSNFECKCKIGKWCHLLQIGNSIGKVGIDGLPLNICLKKKPSIVFDINSSEELVSFGGFPYHYILSPSKQKGAFEVRNIETHALVNAGSFDLENATIVPDNLSFIDDHTERLIYRSANETTFYKLLSDNGNSSLIKLFSLSTNAIRSCLKNEKERSRTKRTMFNGRSSRSCTRKTINYNENELERSILDDDFDIDVEIFSILADIPEQKENGKILMFDSKIGKLIKSFEVGKVVEGYHYKLIYDLDIFIIIVEDISGYSEANIFRMTVFDEE
;
A
#
# COMPACT_ATOMS: atom_id res chain seq x y z
N ARG A 1 -2.48 -24.14 4.60
CA ARG A 1 -3.84 -24.26 5.19
C ARG A 1 -4.67 -23.18 4.50
N GLY A 2 -5.86 -23.47 3.93
CA GLY A 2 -6.67 -22.42 3.27
C GLY A 2 -7.18 -22.70 1.85
N ILE A 3 -6.74 -23.77 1.17
CA ILE A 3 -7.16 -24.05 -0.22
C ILE A 3 -8.68 -24.29 -0.32
N ASP A 4 -9.27 -24.93 0.69
CA ASP A 4 -10.72 -25.23 0.74
C ASP A 4 -11.55 -24.10 1.38
N TYR A 5 -10.92 -23.01 1.82
CA TYR A 5 -11.59 -21.96 2.59
C TYR A 5 -12.20 -20.92 1.66
N LEU A 6 -13.44 -20.51 1.87
CA LEU A 6 -14.06 -19.43 1.08
C LEU A 6 -14.08 -18.14 1.90
N PRO A 7 -13.97 -16.98 1.25
CA PRO A 7 -14.05 -15.71 1.95
C PRO A 7 -15.48 -15.49 2.42
N THR A 8 -15.64 -15.31 3.72
CA THR A 8 -16.88 -14.87 4.36
C THR A 8 -16.71 -13.43 4.79
N GLN A 9 -17.63 -12.56 4.38
CA GLN A 9 -17.65 -11.19 4.87
C GLN A 9 -17.89 -11.19 6.38
N LEU A 10 -16.94 -10.67 7.14
CA LEU A 10 -17.03 -10.58 8.60
C LEU A 10 -17.92 -9.41 9.01
N TYR A 11 -17.61 -8.23 8.48
CA TYR A 11 -18.37 -7.00 8.69
C TYR A 11 -18.04 -5.99 7.60
N SER A 12 -18.94 -5.01 7.46
CA SER A 12 -18.65 -3.76 6.75
C SER A 12 -18.57 -2.64 7.77
N LEU A 13 -17.53 -1.83 7.69
CA LEU A 13 -17.43 -0.62 8.50
C LEU A 13 -17.91 0.56 7.64
N PRO A 14 -19.16 1.04 7.82
CA PRO A 14 -19.58 2.26 7.15
C PRO A 14 -18.77 3.42 7.75
N LEU A 15 -17.91 4.03 6.95
CA LEU A 15 -17.12 5.20 7.39
C LEU A 15 -17.98 6.48 7.43
N LYS A 16 -19.28 6.36 7.11
CA LYS A 16 -20.28 7.42 7.13
C LYS A 16 -20.86 7.58 8.54
N GLY A 17 -20.62 8.74 9.16
CA GLY A 17 -21.12 9.08 10.51
C GLY A 17 -20.03 9.01 11.59
N LEU A 18 -19.01 8.17 11.39
CA LEU A 18 -17.67 8.46 11.87
C LEU A 18 -17.18 9.68 11.09
N LYS A 19 -16.62 10.67 11.79
CA LYS A 19 -16.23 11.94 11.19
C LYS A 19 -15.34 11.66 9.96
N GLN A 20 -15.77 12.08 8.77
CA GLN A 20 -15.24 11.72 7.44
C GLN A 20 -13.79 11.21 7.49
N VAL A 21 -13.57 9.92 7.26
CA VAL A 21 -12.23 9.33 7.25
C VAL A 21 -11.43 9.92 6.08
N VAL A 22 -10.20 10.30 6.38
CA VAL A 22 -9.25 10.94 5.46
C VAL A 22 -8.24 9.94 4.97
N ASP A 23 -7.77 9.05 5.86
CA ASP A 23 -6.83 7.99 5.52
C ASP A 23 -6.93 6.86 6.54
N TYR A 24 -6.36 5.69 6.23
CA TYR A 24 -6.47 4.49 7.06
C TYR A 24 -5.26 3.57 6.91
N LEU A 25 -5.06 2.69 7.90
CA LEU A 25 -3.97 1.72 7.91
C LEU A 25 -4.40 0.48 8.68
N VAL A 26 -4.03 -0.70 8.18
CA VAL A 26 -4.42 -1.98 8.77
C VAL A 26 -3.18 -2.71 9.26
N PHE A 27 -3.28 -3.32 10.44
CA PHE A 27 -2.29 -4.24 10.97
C PHE A 27 -2.95 -5.55 11.41
N THR A 28 -2.56 -6.66 10.80
CA THR A 28 -3.22 -7.96 10.97
C THR A 28 -2.37 -8.99 11.72
N SER A 29 -1.05 -8.83 11.74
CA SER A 29 -0.14 -9.83 12.32
C SER A 29 -0.33 -10.02 13.83
N PRO A 30 -0.63 -11.25 14.31
CA PRO A 30 -0.76 -11.53 15.74
C PRO A 30 0.62 -11.61 16.41
N ILE A 31 0.75 -11.02 17.61
CA ILE A 31 1.96 -11.21 18.42
C ILE A 31 1.93 -12.59 19.09
N HIS A 32 2.89 -13.46 18.75
CA HIS A 32 3.00 -14.84 19.27
C HIS A 32 2.96 -14.92 20.81
N LYS A 33 3.51 -13.93 21.53
CA LYS A 33 3.42 -13.80 22.98
C LYS A 33 2.97 -12.41 23.34
N THR A 34 1.66 -12.23 23.47
CA THR A 34 1.04 -10.95 23.78
C THR A 34 1.31 -10.56 25.24
N PRO A 35 2.03 -9.45 25.53
CA PRO A 35 2.12 -8.94 26.89
C PRO A 35 0.74 -8.51 27.40
N LEU A 36 0.56 -8.49 28.72
CA LEU A 36 -0.65 -7.92 29.31
C LEU A 36 -0.56 -6.38 29.35
N PRO A 37 -1.66 -5.64 29.05
CA PRO A 37 -2.96 -6.15 28.63
C PRO A 37 -2.98 -6.50 27.14
N SER A 38 -3.55 -7.67 26.81
CA SER A 38 -3.57 -8.20 25.43
C SER A 38 -4.30 -7.31 24.42
N SER A 39 -5.26 -6.48 24.89
CA SER A 39 -5.99 -5.52 24.06
C SER A 39 -5.10 -4.54 23.31
N HIS A 40 -3.94 -4.19 23.88
CA HIS A 40 -3.01 -3.24 23.26
C HIS A 40 -2.27 -3.81 22.05
N PHE A 41 -2.30 -5.12 21.88
CA PHE A 41 -1.48 -5.87 20.94
C PHE A 41 -2.32 -6.71 19.97
N LYS A 42 -3.64 -6.50 19.99
CA LYS A 42 -4.55 -7.09 19.02
C LYS A 42 -4.36 -6.49 17.63
N PRO A 43 -4.60 -7.27 16.56
CA PRO A 43 -4.81 -6.77 15.21
C PRO A 43 -5.80 -5.59 15.19
N PHE A 44 -5.52 -4.57 14.38
CA PHE A 44 -6.27 -3.33 14.42
C PHE A 44 -6.41 -2.62 13.07
N PHE A 45 -7.46 -1.81 12.97
CA PHE A 45 -7.72 -0.88 11.87
C PHE A 45 -7.55 0.53 12.42
N LEU A 46 -6.64 1.32 11.84
CA LEU A 46 -6.48 2.72 12.13
C LEU A 46 -7.23 3.57 11.11
N ALA A 47 -7.97 4.56 11.61
CA ALA A 47 -8.60 5.57 10.80
C ALA A 47 -8.16 6.96 11.24
N LEU A 48 -7.67 7.76 10.31
CA LEU A 48 -7.46 9.19 10.45
C LEU A 48 -8.74 9.91 10.00
N THR A 49 -9.29 10.75 10.86
CA THR A 49 -10.54 11.47 10.60
C THR A 49 -10.30 12.93 10.24
N LYS A 50 -11.26 13.54 9.54
CA LYS A 50 -11.19 14.95 9.08
C LYS A 50 -11.11 15.95 10.22
N ASP A 51 -11.53 15.62 11.42
CA ASP A 51 -11.39 16.50 12.58
C ASP A 51 -10.24 16.08 13.50
N ASN A 52 -9.21 15.44 12.91
CA ASN A 52 -7.94 15.17 13.57
C ASN A 52 -8.04 14.21 14.76
N TRP A 53 -8.86 13.17 14.64
CA TRP A 53 -8.76 11.99 15.50
C TRP A 53 -8.07 10.85 14.78
N LEU A 54 -7.16 10.19 15.48
CA LEU A 54 -6.68 8.87 15.15
C LEU A 54 -7.49 7.86 15.97
N LEU A 55 -8.27 7.04 15.26
CA LEU A 55 -9.14 6.01 15.83
C LEU A 55 -8.52 4.65 15.59
N ARG A 56 -8.52 3.80 16.62
CA ARG A 56 -8.05 2.41 16.55
C ARG A 56 -9.21 1.47 16.83
N PHE A 57 -9.52 0.62 15.87
CA PHE A 57 -10.56 -0.40 15.96
C PHE A 57 -9.95 -1.80 16.04
N ASP A 58 -10.66 -2.74 16.67
CA ASP A 58 -10.34 -4.16 16.63
C ASP A 58 -10.64 -4.70 15.21
N ASN A 59 -9.67 -5.36 14.57
CA ASN A 59 -9.83 -5.88 13.19
C ASN A 59 -10.81 -7.06 13.08
N ILE A 60 -11.21 -7.66 14.20
CA ILE A 60 -12.10 -8.82 14.20
C ILE A 60 -13.51 -8.36 14.57
N THR A 61 -13.65 -7.54 15.61
CA THR A 61 -14.97 -7.14 16.13
C THR A 61 -15.47 -5.80 15.59
N GLY A 62 -14.59 -4.98 15.01
CA GLY A 62 -14.91 -3.60 14.64
C GLY A 62 -15.10 -2.66 15.84
N GLU A 63 -14.82 -3.11 17.07
CA GLU A 63 -14.96 -2.30 18.29
C GLU A 63 -13.92 -1.18 18.32
N LEU A 64 -14.31 0.04 18.71
CA LEU A 64 -13.38 1.15 18.92
C LEU A 64 -12.55 0.91 20.20
N LEU A 65 -11.28 0.57 20.04
CA LEU A 65 -10.34 0.28 21.12
C LEU A 65 -9.70 1.54 21.72
N GLN A 66 -9.36 2.53 20.89
CA GLN A 66 -8.65 3.73 21.32
C GLN A 66 -8.97 4.92 20.42
N LYS A 67 -8.98 6.12 21.00
CA LYS A 67 -9.07 7.39 20.28
C LYS A 67 -7.98 8.34 20.77
N ILE A 68 -7.30 9.00 19.85
CA ILE A 68 -6.24 9.97 20.12
C ILE A 68 -6.57 11.23 19.36
N TYR A 69 -6.73 12.35 20.09
CA TYR A 69 -6.92 13.65 19.47
C TYR A 69 -5.57 14.26 19.09
N LEU A 70 -5.43 14.63 17.82
CA LEU A 70 -4.18 15.15 17.28
C LEU A 70 -4.05 16.67 17.45
N GLY A 71 -5.14 17.35 17.81
CA GLY A 71 -5.21 18.80 17.97
C GLY A 71 -5.69 19.50 16.69
N ASN A 72 -6.00 20.79 16.79
CA ASN A 72 -6.51 21.59 15.65
C ASN A 72 -5.45 22.48 14.99
N ASN A 73 -4.23 22.50 15.53
CA ASN A 73 -3.17 23.38 15.03
C ASN A 73 -2.69 22.96 13.63
N TYR A 74 -2.73 21.67 13.33
CA TYR A 74 -2.23 21.10 12.09
C TYR A 74 -3.23 20.11 11.53
N LYS A 75 -3.47 20.16 10.23
CA LYS A 75 -4.40 19.25 9.57
C LYS A 75 -3.65 18.05 9.00
N PHE A 76 -3.75 16.92 9.68
CA PHE A 76 -3.18 15.67 9.19
C PHE A 76 -4.03 15.15 8.04
N THR A 77 -3.35 14.72 6.97
CA THR A 77 -4.01 14.30 5.72
C THR A 77 -3.59 12.92 5.25
N GLU A 78 -2.52 12.36 5.80
CA GLU A 78 -2.02 11.05 5.40
C GLU A 78 -1.59 10.25 6.63
N LEU A 79 -1.77 8.94 6.55
CA LEU A 79 -1.40 7.93 7.51
C LEU A 79 -0.68 6.81 6.77
N SER A 80 0.58 6.56 7.12
CA SER A 80 1.37 5.52 6.46
C SER A 80 2.29 4.79 7.44
N TRP A 81 2.82 3.67 6.98
CA TRP A 81 3.89 2.97 7.68
C TRP A 81 5.18 3.79 7.59
N GLU A 82 5.78 4.09 8.74
CA GLU A 82 7.18 4.49 8.77
C GLU A 82 8.05 3.24 8.71
N ARG A 83 7.73 2.23 9.51
CA ARG A 83 8.31 0.89 9.46
C ARG A 83 7.22 -0.12 9.76
N VAL A 84 6.94 -0.98 8.77
CA VAL A 84 5.85 -1.97 8.85
C VAL A 84 6.00 -2.80 10.13
N GLY A 85 4.90 -2.96 10.88
CA GLY A 85 4.89 -3.73 12.14
C GLY A 85 5.51 -3.02 13.36
N GLU A 86 6.15 -1.86 13.19
CA GLU A 86 6.82 -1.15 14.30
C GLU A 86 6.27 0.26 14.53
N ARG A 87 6.22 1.08 13.48
CA ARG A 87 5.92 2.51 13.59
C ARG A 87 5.11 3.02 12.41
N ILE A 88 4.21 3.95 12.71
CA ILE A 88 3.42 4.70 11.75
C ILE A 88 3.79 6.18 11.80
N VAL A 89 3.52 6.87 10.71
CA VAL A 89 3.66 8.32 10.60
C VAL A 89 2.35 8.94 10.13
N LEU A 90 1.97 10.04 10.76
CA LEU A 90 0.94 10.94 10.25
C LEU A 90 1.59 12.17 9.66
N SER A 91 1.17 12.57 8.46
CA SER A 91 1.73 13.70 7.73
C SER A 91 0.73 14.87 7.63
N CYS A 92 1.26 16.08 7.77
CA CYS A 92 0.60 17.32 7.39
C CYS A 92 1.43 17.94 6.25
N LYS A 93 0.78 18.33 5.15
CA LYS A 93 1.47 18.90 3.99
C LYS A 93 1.83 20.37 4.17
N LYS A 94 1.06 21.13 4.95
CA LYS A 94 1.22 22.59 5.12
C LYS A 94 0.79 23.02 6.53
N PRO A 95 1.74 23.31 7.44
CA PRO A 95 3.20 23.11 7.31
C PRO A 95 3.59 21.62 7.21
N HIS A 96 4.81 21.33 6.75
CA HIS A 96 5.32 19.96 6.61
C HIS A 96 5.66 19.35 7.99
N ILE A 97 4.66 18.72 8.61
CA ILE A 97 4.77 18.15 9.96
C ILE A 97 4.56 16.65 9.92
N PHE A 98 5.36 15.95 10.71
CA PHE A 98 5.30 14.50 10.87
C PHE A 98 5.10 14.15 12.34
N ALA A 99 4.10 13.32 12.63
CA ALA A 99 3.90 12.74 13.96
C ALA A 99 4.14 11.24 13.90
N LEU A 100 5.05 10.75 14.72
CA LEU A 100 5.46 9.34 14.80
C LEU A 100 4.80 8.63 15.98
N PHE A 101 4.31 7.44 15.71
CA PHE A 101 3.74 6.55 16.72
C PHE A 101 4.34 5.15 16.60
N SER A 102 4.56 4.51 17.74
CA SER A 102 4.72 3.05 17.79
C SER A 102 3.34 2.40 17.72
N ILE A 103 3.23 1.16 17.23
CA ILE A 103 1.93 0.49 17.06
C ILE A 103 1.58 -0.55 18.12
N LEU A 104 2.56 -1.09 18.84
CA LEU A 104 2.39 -2.21 19.77
C LEU A 104 3.14 -1.95 21.10
N PRO A 105 2.56 -1.17 22.04
CA PRO A 105 1.26 -0.50 21.98
C PRO A 105 1.25 0.76 21.11
N LEU A 106 0.04 1.27 20.77
CA LEU A 106 -0.11 2.54 20.06
C LEU A 106 0.27 3.72 20.96
N GLU A 107 1.52 4.17 20.87
CA GLU A 107 2.06 5.27 21.67
C GLU A 107 2.72 6.36 20.82
N PHE A 108 2.50 7.62 21.20
CA PHE A 108 3.16 8.78 20.62
C PHE A 108 4.66 8.75 20.91
N ILE A 109 5.47 8.89 19.86
CA ILE A 109 6.94 8.96 19.96
C ILE A 109 7.37 10.42 19.90
N THR A 110 7.03 11.12 18.81
CA THR A 110 7.47 12.49 18.58
C THR A 110 6.66 13.18 17.47
N MET A 111 6.73 14.51 17.42
CA MET A 111 6.25 15.33 16.32
C MET A 111 7.26 16.42 15.99
N PHE A 112 7.55 16.60 14.71
CA PHE A 112 8.51 17.60 14.22
C PHE A 112 8.07 18.25 12.91
N GLU A 113 8.62 19.43 12.65
CA GLU A 113 8.39 20.20 11.44
C GLU A 113 9.65 20.22 10.56
N VAL A 114 9.46 20.03 9.26
CA VAL A 114 10.50 20.18 8.24
C VAL A 114 10.39 21.57 7.63
N LYS A 115 11.29 22.47 8.04
CA LYS A 115 11.28 23.89 7.60
C LYS A 115 12.15 24.10 6.37
N GLN A 116 11.64 24.89 5.42
CA GLN A 116 12.42 25.28 4.23
C GLN A 116 13.66 26.09 4.58
N GLU A 117 13.64 26.84 5.68
CA GLU A 117 14.81 27.57 6.20
C GLU A 117 16.01 26.66 6.45
N LEU A 118 15.76 25.45 6.96
CA LEU A 118 16.81 24.49 7.32
C LEU A 118 17.18 23.59 6.14
N PHE A 119 16.18 23.12 5.39
CA PHE A 119 16.38 22.10 4.36
C PHE A 119 16.60 22.68 2.95
N GLY A 120 16.27 23.95 2.73
CA GLY A 120 16.19 24.61 1.43
C GLY A 120 14.80 24.52 0.82
N LYS A 121 14.65 24.96 -0.44
CA LYS A 121 13.38 24.87 -1.16
C LYS A 121 13.11 23.44 -1.61
N PHE A 122 11.91 22.94 -1.33
CA PHE A 122 11.46 21.61 -1.74
C PHE A 122 9.97 21.61 -2.11
N VAL A 123 9.55 20.60 -2.84
CA VAL A 123 8.20 20.41 -3.35
C VAL A 123 7.45 19.38 -2.53
N SER A 124 8.08 18.26 -2.22
CA SER A 124 7.48 17.19 -1.43
C SER A 124 8.46 16.64 -0.40
N VAL A 125 7.91 16.14 0.70
CA VAL A 125 8.64 15.52 1.81
C VAL A 125 7.86 14.29 2.25
N THR A 126 8.52 13.15 2.36
CA THR A 126 7.92 11.93 2.92
C THR A 126 8.86 11.30 3.93
N LEU A 127 8.31 10.53 4.85
CA LEU A 127 9.07 9.83 5.88
C LEU A 127 8.73 8.35 5.85
N ASN A 128 9.73 7.49 5.60
CA ASN A 128 9.58 6.04 5.60
C ASN A 128 10.94 5.34 5.76
N ASN A 129 10.96 4.14 6.33
CA ASN A 129 12.12 3.27 6.51
C ASN A 129 13.35 3.96 7.14
N ASN A 130 13.14 4.76 8.19
CA ASN A 130 14.15 5.61 8.84
C ASN A 130 14.78 6.68 7.94
N LEU A 131 14.13 7.02 6.84
CA LEU A 131 14.62 8.00 5.87
C LEU A 131 13.59 9.12 5.70
N LEU A 132 14.07 10.35 5.84
CA LEU A 132 13.32 11.53 5.42
C LEU A 132 13.68 11.82 3.96
N LYS A 133 12.74 11.59 3.05
CA LYS A 133 12.89 11.87 1.63
C LYS A 133 12.43 13.29 1.34
N LEU A 134 13.27 14.03 0.63
CA LEU A 134 13.06 15.41 0.26
C LEU A 134 13.24 15.55 -1.25
N VAL A 135 12.21 16.06 -1.92
CA VAL A 135 12.26 16.26 -3.37
C VAL A 135 12.24 17.75 -3.67
N SER A 136 13.22 18.18 -4.46
CA SER A 136 13.35 19.55 -4.97
C SER A 136 13.36 19.56 -6.51
N GLY A 137 13.19 20.73 -7.12
CA GLY A 137 13.10 20.87 -8.59
C GLY A 137 11.67 20.83 -9.13
N PHE A 138 11.53 20.88 -10.45
CA PHE A 138 10.24 20.99 -11.15
C PHE A 138 10.23 20.11 -12.41
N GLY A 139 9.02 19.66 -12.81
CA GLY A 139 8.85 18.87 -14.02
C GLY A 139 9.55 17.52 -13.94
N SER A 140 10.33 17.18 -14.97
CA SER A 140 11.12 15.94 -15.09
C SER A 140 12.59 16.10 -14.64
N ASN A 141 12.91 17.20 -13.96
CA ASN A 141 14.22 17.43 -13.38
C ASN A 141 14.07 17.66 -11.87
N LYS A 142 13.86 16.55 -11.16
CA LYS A 142 13.73 16.53 -9.70
C LYS A 142 15.04 16.05 -9.09
N ASN A 143 15.43 16.64 -7.97
CA ASN A 143 16.55 16.17 -7.16
C ASN A 143 15.98 15.61 -5.86
N LEU A 144 16.31 14.36 -5.59
CA LEU A 144 15.83 13.58 -4.47
C LEU A 144 16.98 13.38 -3.48
N LYS A 145 16.75 13.79 -2.25
CA LYS A 145 17.69 13.63 -1.14
C LYS A 145 17.05 12.80 -0.03
N LEU A 146 17.77 11.79 0.43
CA LEU A 146 17.40 11.00 1.58
C LEU A 146 18.26 11.42 2.76
N TYR A 147 17.59 11.73 3.87
CA TYR A 147 18.21 12.13 5.12
C TYR A 147 18.02 11.04 6.17
N ASN A 148 19.01 10.86 7.01
CA ASN A 148 18.94 9.92 8.11
C ASN A 148 17.93 10.39 9.17
N MET A 149 16.88 9.62 9.46
CA MET A 149 15.91 9.95 10.51
C MET A 149 16.51 9.81 11.91
N TRP A 150 17.54 8.97 12.10
CA TRP A 150 18.16 8.83 13.43
C TRP A 150 18.74 10.15 13.94
N ASP A 151 19.26 10.99 13.04
CA ASP A 151 19.75 12.32 13.37
C ASP A 151 18.62 13.28 13.79
N ILE A 152 17.39 13.06 13.30
CA ILE A 152 16.19 13.81 13.73
C ILE A 152 15.80 13.37 15.14
N LEU A 153 15.82 12.06 15.39
CA LEU A 153 15.48 11.44 16.68
C LEU A 153 16.59 11.50 17.72
N ASP A 154 17.68 12.23 17.45
CA ASP A 154 18.72 12.47 18.44
C ASP A 154 18.17 13.22 19.66
N ASP A 155 18.59 12.78 20.86
CA ASP A 155 18.11 13.31 22.13
C ASP A 155 18.32 14.84 22.28
N SER A 156 19.32 15.42 21.60
CA SER A 156 19.58 16.86 21.62
C SER A 156 18.55 17.72 20.88
N ASN A 157 17.72 17.11 20.03
CA ASN A 157 16.66 17.79 19.30
C ASN A 157 15.32 17.83 20.06
N PHE A 158 15.15 17.00 21.09
CA PHE A 158 13.91 16.97 21.88
C PHE A 158 13.80 18.18 22.80
N GLU A 159 12.71 18.92 22.69
CA GLU A 159 12.32 19.91 23.70
C GLU A 159 11.73 19.22 24.94
N CYS A 160 10.96 18.16 24.73
CA CYS A 160 10.53 17.27 25.79
C CYS A 160 10.14 15.87 25.29
N LYS A 161 10.31 14.85 26.15
CA LYS A 161 9.79 13.49 25.92
C LYS A 161 8.41 13.39 26.56
N CYS A 162 7.40 13.03 25.78
CA CYS A 162 6.02 12.99 26.23
C CYS A 162 5.37 11.64 25.91
N LYS A 163 4.35 11.29 26.70
CA LYS A 163 3.55 10.09 26.50
C LYS A 163 2.07 10.44 26.47
N ILE A 164 1.29 9.64 25.77
CA ILE A 164 -0.17 9.79 25.69
C ILE A 164 -0.77 9.82 27.12
N GLY A 165 -1.71 10.73 27.34
CA GLY A 165 -2.41 10.93 28.61
C GLY A 165 -1.62 11.66 29.69
N LYS A 166 -0.34 11.99 29.44
CA LYS A 166 0.48 12.79 30.36
C LYS A 166 0.40 14.27 30.02
N TRP A 167 0.56 15.11 31.04
CA TRP A 167 0.62 16.57 30.91
C TRP A 167 1.91 16.98 30.19
N CYS A 168 1.81 17.93 29.26
CA CYS A 168 2.95 18.44 28.49
C CYS A 168 2.89 19.97 28.42
N HIS A 169 3.95 20.65 28.86
CA HIS A 169 4.02 22.12 28.90
C HIS A 169 3.97 22.78 27.51
N LEU A 170 4.29 22.04 26.43
CA LEU A 170 4.14 22.51 25.06
C LEU A 170 2.69 22.53 24.57
N LEU A 171 1.77 21.88 25.30
CA LEU A 171 0.33 21.98 25.06
C LEU A 171 -0.27 22.96 26.06
N GLN A 172 -0.81 24.07 25.56
CA GLN A 172 -1.47 25.09 26.38
C GLN A 172 -2.94 25.17 25.99
N ILE A 173 -3.83 25.10 26.98
CA ILE A 173 -5.28 25.23 26.84
C ILE A 173 -5.70 26.40 27.72
N GLY A 174 -5.82 27.58 27.12
CA GLY A 174 -5.95 28.83 27.87
C GLY A 174 -4.75 29.01 28.80
N ASN A 175 -4.99 29.00 30.12
CA ASN A 175 -3.95 29.16 31.14
C ASN A 175 -3.49 27.83 31.79
N SER A 176 -3.95 26.68 31.27
CA SER A 176 -3.62 25.36 31.82
C SER A 176 -2.79 24.53 30.85
N ILE A 177 -1.92 23.69 31.41
CA ILE A 177 -1.16 22.68 30.66
C ILE A 177 -2.15 21.63 30.13
N GLY A 178 -1.96 21.17 28.89
CA GLY A 178 -2.78 20.13 28.26
C GLY A 178 -2.20 18.72 28.38
N LYS A 179 -3.02 17.71 28.09
CA LYS A 179 -2.65 16.29 28.03
C LYS A 179 -2.47 15.82 26.60
N VAL A 180 -1.36 15.13 26.34
CA VAL A 180 -1.03 14.57 25.02
C VAL A 180 -2.07 13.54 24.60
N GLY A 181 -2.59 13.67 23.38
CA GLY A 181 -3.58 12.76 22.80
C GLY A 181 -5.02 12.96 23.31
N ILE A 182 -5.24 13.90 24.24
CA ILE A 182 -6.57 14.36 24.66
C ILE A 182 -6.81 15.78 24.14
N ASP A 183 -5.81 16.64 24.30
CA ASP A 183 -5.87 18.05 23.94
C ASP A 183 -5.05 18.39 22.68
N GLY A 184 -4.33 17.40 22.14
CA GLY A 184 -3.54 17.48 20.92
C GLY A 184 -2.18 16.80 21.05
N LEU A 185 -1.32 16.96 20.04
CA LEU A 185 0.07 16.52 20.06
C LEU A 185 1.04 17.70 20.19
N PRO A 186 2.08 17.59 21.03
CA PRO A 186 3.09 18.62 21.17
C PRO A 186 4.12 18.52 20.04
N LEU A 187 4.50 19.64 19.43
CA LEU A 187 5.65 19.71 18.52
C LEU A 187 6.92 19.64 19.36
N ASN A 188 7.36 18.44 19.69
CA ASN A 188 8.34 18.21 20.76
C ASN A 188 9.77 17.95 20.28
N ILE A 189 10.01 18.01 18.97
CA ILE A 189 11.35 18.08 18.37
C ILE A 189 11.51 19.41 17.64
N CYS A 190 12.66 20.05 17.88
CA CYS A 190 13.08 21.27 17.21
C CYS A 190 14.42 21.05 16.52
N LEU A 191 14.39 20.95 15.18
CA LEU A 191 15.58 20.72 14.38
C LEU A 191 16.43 21.98 14.27
N LYS A 192 17.60 21.97 14.92
CA LYS A 192 18.58 23.07 14.88
C LYS A 192 19.61 22.90 13.77
N LYS A 193 19.86 21.66 13.36
CA LYS A 193 20.83 21.30 12.32
C LYS A 193 20.18 20.36 11.33
N LYS A 194 20.63 20.45 10.08
CA LYS A 194 20.18 19.58 9.01
C LYS A 194 20.73 18.16 9.26
N PRO A 195 19.89 17.12 9.23
CA PRO A 195 20.33 15.72 9.28
C PRO A 195 21.34 15.37 8.19
N SER A 196 22.09 14.30 8.39
CA SER A 196 23.04 13.76 7.42
C SER A 196 22.32 13.23 6.19
N ILE A 197 22.88 13.52 5.01
CA ILE A 197 22.40 12.98 3.73
C ILE A 197 22.98 11.58 3.56
N VAL A 198 22.12 10.61 3.26
CA VAL A 198 22.52 9.23 2.97
C VAL A 198 22.48 8.91 1.48
N PHE A 199 21.69 9.65 0.70
CA PHE A 199 21.54 9.43 -0.74
C PHE A 199 21.11 10.72 -1.44
N ASP A 200 21.66 11.00 -2.62
CA ASP A 200 21.38 12.20 -3.42
C ASP A 200 21.41 11.82 -4.92
N ILE A 201 20.27 11.97 -5.60
CA ILE A 201 20.14 11.59 -7.02
C ILE A 201 19.18 12.51 -7.77
N ASN A 202 19.35 12.62 -9.08
CA ASN A 202 18.38 13.29 -9.96
C ASN A 202 17.45 12.26 -10.61
N SER A 203 16.14 12.54 -10.62
CA SER A 203 15.11 11.68 -11.19
C SER A 203 14.01 12.50 -11.86
N SER A 204 13.30 11.89 -12.80
CA SER A 204 12.06 12.47 -13.35
C SER A 204 10.88 12.34 -12.41
N GLU A 205 10.89 11.32 -11.55
CA GLU A 205 9.80 10.96 -10.66
C GLU A 205 10.20 11.07 -9.19
N GLU A 206 9.21 11.04 -8.30
CA GLU A 206 9.42 11.14 -6.85
C GLU A 206 9.64 9.78 -6.19
N LEU A 207 9.33 8.71 -6.91
CA LEU A 207 9.42 7.36 -6.43
C LEU A 207 10.83 6.82 -6.69
N VAL A 208 11.46 6.37 -5.60
CA VAL A 208 12.69 5.59 -5.64
C VAL A 208 12.46 4.40 -4.74
N SER A 209 12.67 3.20 -5.27
CA SER A 209 12.53 1.95 -4.53
C SER A 209 13.91 1.35 -4.31
N PHE A 210 14.17 0.80 -3.13
CA PHE A 210 15.42 0.11 -2.79
C PHE A 210 15.14 -1.37 -2.57
N GLY A 211 16.09 -2.24 -2.90
CA GLY A 211 15.97 -3.68 -2.68
C GLY A 211 17.06 -4.49 -3.38
N GLY A 212 16.94 -5.82 -3.31
CA GLY A 212 17.93 -6.75 -3.84
C GLY A 212 19.14 -6.97 -2.92
N PHE A 213 19.84 -8.08 -3.17
CA PHE A 213 21.15 -8.34 -2.58
C PHE A 213 22.17 -8.72 -3.69
N PRO A 214 23.29 -7.98 -3.84
CA PRO A 214 23.65 -6.70 -3.22
C PRO A 214 22.57 -5.62 -3.42
N TYR A 215 22.63 -4.51 -2.67
CA TYR A 215 21.59 -3.48 -2.75
C TYR A 215 21.56 -2.73 -4.09
N HIS A 216 20.36 -2.56 -4.63
CA HIS A 216 20.05 -1.79 -5.83
C HIS A 216 18.92 -0.80 -5.57
N TYR A 217 18.75 0.13 -6.50
CA TYR A 217 17.64 1.07 -6.47
C TYR A 217 17.01 1.22 -7.85
N ILE A 218 15.71 1.48 -7.86
CA ILE A 218 14.92 1.82 -9.04
C ILE A 218 14.69 3.32 -9.02
N LEU A 219 14.97 3.99 -10.12
CA LEU A 219 14.58 5.39 -10.34
C LEU A 219 13.98 5.57 -11.73
N SER A 220 13.31 6.70 -11.95
CA SER A 220 13.05 7.18 -13.30
C SER A 220 14.18 8.13 -13.75
N PRO A 221 14.90 7.83 -14.84
CA PRO A 221 16.01 8.67 -15.29
C PRO A 221 15.55 10.10 -15.58
N SER A 222 16.43 11.07 -15.35
CA SER A 222 16.12 12.49 -15.52
C SER A 222 15.70 12.80 -16.97
N LYS A 223 14.66 13.63 -17.14
CA LYS A 223 14.06 14.00 -18.44
C LYS A 223 13.34 12.89 -19.20
N GLN A 224 13.25 11.67 -18.66
CA GLN A 224 12.52 10.54 -19.25
C GLN A 224 11.40 10.11 -18.28
N LYS A 225 10.17 10.56 -18.55
CA LYS A 225 8.99 10.18 -17.74
C LYS A 225 8.47 8.82 -18.19
N GLY A 226 8.03 7.98 -17.25
CA GLY A 226 7.54 6.64 -17.56
C GLY A 226 8.63 5.62 -17.89
N ALA A 227 9.90 6.04 -17.89
CA ALA A 227 11.03 5.13 -17.96
C ALA A 227 11.53 4.80 -16.54
N PHE A 228 12.08 3.60 -16.37
CA PHE A 228 12.67 3.14 -15.12
C PHE A 228 14.05 2.53 -15.37
N GLU A 229 14.96 2.73 -14.43
CA GLU A 229 16.28 2.14 -14.42
C GLU A 229 16.54 1.46 -13.08
N VAL A 230 17.04 0.23 -13.15
CA VAL A 230 17.55 -0.51 -11.99
C VAL A 230 19.07 -0.33 -11.95
N ARG A 231 19.58 0.23 -10.86
CA ARG A 231 21.00 0.55 -10.71
C ARG A 231 21.56 0.02 -9.40
N ASN A 232 22.84 -0.36 -9.41
CA ASN A 232 23.55 -0.78 -8.21
C ASN A 232 23.79 0.42 -7.27
N ILE A 233 23.61 0.25 -5.96
CA ILE A 233 23.70 1.38 -5.01
C ILE A 233 25.11 1.93 -4.85
N GLU A 234 26.14 1.08 -4.91
CA GLU A 234 27.53 1.45 -4.63
C GLU A 234 28.19 2.05 -5.88
N THR A 235 28.02 1.41 -7.02
CA THR A 235 28.67 1.78 -8.28
C THR A 235 27.82 2.71 -9.16
N HIS A 236 26.51 2.84 -8.85
CA HIS A 236 25.52 3.51 -9.71
C HIS A 236 25.41 2.97 -11.14
N ALA A 237 26.04 1.81 -11.41
CA ALA A 237 26.02 1.16 -12.72
C ALA A 237 24.62 0.61 -13.03
N LEU A 238 24.21 0.73 -14.29
CA LEU A 238 22.96 0.16 -14.79
C LEU A 238 23.06 -1.37 -14.82
N VAL A 239 22.02 -2.02 -14.30
CA VAL A 239 21.89 -3.48 -14.35
C VAL A 239 21.64 -3.92 -15.79
N ASN A 240 22.24 -5.04 -16.21
CA ASN A 240 21.97 -5.57 -17.55
C ASN A 240 20.48 -5.95 -17.69
N ALA A 241 19.83 -5.51 -18.77
CA ALA A 241 18.38 -5.56 -18.96
C ALA A 241 17.56 -4.83 -17.86
N GLY A 242 18.16 -3.85 -17.18
CA GLY A 242 17.51 -3.05 -16.14
C GLY A 242 16.98 -1.70 -16.59
N SER A 243 16.92 -1.44 -17.90
CA SER A 243 16.28 -0.25 -18.47
C SER A 243 14.89 -0.62 -18.98
N PHE A 244 13.88 0.09 -18.50
CA PHE A 244 12.48 -0.08 -18.86
C PHE A 244 12.03 1.22 -19.52
N ASP A 245 11.88 1.22 -20.83
CA ASP A 245 11.32 2.34 -21.60
C ASP A 245 10.23 1.74 -22.49
N LEU A 246 9.11 1.43 -21.85
CA LEU A 246 7.98 0.76 -22.48
C LEU A 246 6.93 1.83 -22.85
N GLU A 247 6.42 1.77 -24.08
CA GLU A 247 5.36 2.67 -24.52
C GLU A 247 4.09 2.41 -23.69
N ASN A 248 3.75 3.34 -22.80
CA ASN A 248 2.51 3.30 -22.05
C ASN A 248 1.48 4.20 -22.74
N ALA A 249 0.50 3.56 -23.41
CA ALA A 249 -0.63 4.26 -24.03
C ALA A 249 -1.80 4.49 -23.07
N THR A 250 -1.61 4.28 -21.77
CA THR A 250 -2.70 4.30 -20.77
C THR A 250 -2.60 5.50 -19.83
N ILE A 251 -3.74 5.84 -19.22
CA ILE A 251 -3.83 6.95 -18.25
C ILE A 251 -3.14 6.57 -16.93
N VAL A 252 -3.04 5.27 -16.63
CA VAL A 252 -2.45 4.76 -15.39
C VAL A 252 -0.93 4.71 -15.56
N PRO A 253 -0.16 5.36 -14.69
CA PRO A 253 1.29 5.28 -14.74
C PRO A 253 1.74 3.86 -14.42
N ASP A 254 2.73 3.38 -15.15
CA ASP A 254 3.38 2.13 -14.81
C ASP A 254 4.14 2.28 -13.48
N ASN A 255 4.38 1.16 -12.81
CA ASN A 255 5.13 1.13 -11.56
C ASN A 255 6.13 -0.03 -11.59
N LEU A 256 7.39 0.25 -11.27
CA LEU A 256 8.41 -0.76 -11.02
C LEU A 256 8.86 -0.68 -9.56
N SER A 257 8.77 -1.79 -8.85
CA SER A 257 9.14 -1.88 -7.43
C SER A 257 9.80 -3.21 -7.09
N PHE A 258 10.62 -3.21 -6.05
CA PHE A 258 11.08 -4.46 -5.44
C PHE A 258 9.95 -5.11 -4.65
N ILE A 259 9.91 -6.44 -4.67
CA ILE A 259 9.05 -7.20 -3.76
C ILE A 259 9.78 -7.29 -2.43
N ASP A 260 9.10 -6.94 -1.33
CA ASP A 260 9.67 -6.95 0.01
C ASP A 260 9.63 -8.37 0.60
N ASP A 261 10.32 -9.32 -0.06
CA ASP A 261 10.33 -10.74 0.31
C ASP A 261 11.74 -11.34 0.43
N HIS A 262 12.77 -10.49 0.33
CA HIS A 262 14.18 -10.87 0.30
C HIS A 262 14.56 -11.87 -0.82
N THR A 263 13.77 -11.99 -1.89
CA THR A 263 14.04 -12.94 -3.00
C THR A 263 14.62 -12.28 -4.25
N GLU A 264 15.07 -11.03 -4.12
CA GLU A 264 15.62 -10.22 -5.21
C GLU A 264 14.66 -10.12 -6.42
N ARG A 265 13.35 -10.20 -6.17
CA ARG A 265 12.32 -10.08 -7.20
C ARG A 265 11.85 -8.64 -7.37
N LEU A 266 11.50 -8.32 -8.60
CA LEU A 266 10.89 -7.06 -8.98
C LEU A 266 9.53 -7.34 -9.61
N ILE A 267 8.61 -6.41 -9.42
CA ILE A 267 7.31 -6.41 -10.04
C ILE A 267 7.14 -5.14 -10.86
N TYR A 268 6.88 -5.33 -12.15
CA TYR A 268 6.46 -4.28 -13.06
C TYR A 268 4.95 -4.37 -13.23
N ARG A 269 4.26 -3.29 -12.90
CA ARG A 269 2.81 -3.15 -13.03
C ARG A 269 2.51 -2.18 -14.15
N SER A 270 1.74 -2.65 -15.12
CA SER A 270 1.10 -1.83 -16.14
C SER A 270 -0.41 -2.04 -16.07
N ALA A 271 -1.19 -1.21 -16.76
CA ALA A 271 -2.65 -1.25 -16.73
C ALA A 271 -3.25 -2.64 -17.07
N ASN A 272 -2.57 -3.41 -17.93
CA ASN A 272 -3.08 -4.69 -18.47
C ASN A 272 -2.16 -5.89 -18.23
N GLU A 273 -0.98 -5.67 -17.66
CA GLU A 273 0.01 -6.72 -17.45
C GLU A 273 0.80 -6.46 -16.17
N THR A 274 0.94 -7.50 -15.36
CA THR A 274 1.86 -7.53 -14.23
C THR A 274 2.98 -8.52 -14.54
N THR A 275 4.22 -8.05 -14.62
CA THR A 275 5.40 -8.87 -14.94
C THR A 275 6.33 -8.99 -13.76
N PHE A 276 6.78 -10.23 -13.49
CA PHE A 276 7.72 -10.54 -12.43
C PHE A 276 9.11 -10.76 -13.01
N TYR A 277 10.11 -10.16 -12.37
CA TYR A 277 11.53 -10.30 -12.71
C TYR A 277 12.32 -10.79 -11.51
N LYS A 278 13.48 -11.39 -11.77
CA LYS A 278 14.48 -11.71 -10.76
C LYS A 278 15.79 -11.01 -11.09
N LEU A 279 16.34 -10.34 -10.10
CA LEU A 279 17.68 -9.79 -10.13
C LEU A 279 18.69 -10.89 -9.79
N LEU A 280 19.65 -11.10 -10.67
CA LEU A 280 20.80 -11.97 -10.44
C LEU A 280 22.05 -11.12 -10.28
N SER A 281 22.93 -11.51 -9.38
CA SER A 281 24.20 -10.82 -9.14
C SER A 281 25.32 -11.82 -9.02
N ASP A 282 26.21 -11.86 -10.02
CA ASP A 282 27.38 -12.74 -10.06
C ASP A 282 28.64 -11.87 -10.18
N ASN A 283 29.55 -11.98 -9.21
CA ASN A 283 30.89 -11.37 -9.25
C ASN A 283 30.91 -9.87 -9.65
N GLY A 284 29.94 -9.08 -9.14
CA GLY A 284 29.84 -7.64 -9.40
C GLY A 284 29.05 -7.25 -10.65
N ASN A 285 28.67 -8.21 -11.49
CA ASN A 285 27.75 -7.98 -12.60
C ASN A 285 26.34 -8.38 -12.19
N SER A 286 25.40 -7.45 -12.34
CA SER A 286 23.98 -7.72 -12.10
C SER A 286 23.21 -7.78 -13.42
N SER A 287 22.24 -8.70 -13.49
CA SER A 287 21.34 -8.83 -14.63
C SER A 287 19.91 -9.10 -14.18
N LEU A 288 18.94 -8.72 -15.00
CA LEU A 288 17.52 -8.98 -14.75
C LEU A 288 16.98 -10.04 -15.70
N ILE A 289 16.24 -10.99 -15.15
CA ILE A 289 15.59 -12.06 -15.91
C ILE A 289 14.08 -12.00 -15.67
N LYS A 290 13.29 -11.97 -16.75
CA LYS A 290 11.83 -12.11 -16.70
C LYS A 290 11.45 -13.52 -16.27
N LEU A 291 10.63 -13.64 -15.22
CA LEU A 291 10.12 -14.90 -14.71
C LEU A 291 8.82 -15.30 -15.41
N PHE A 292 7.77 -14.50 -15.23
CA PHE A 292 6.46 -14.72 -15.83
C PHE A 292 5.66 -13.40 -15.89
N SER A 293 4.55 -13.43 -16.62
CA SER A 293 3.63 -12.31 -16.76
C SER A 293 2.19 -12.75 -16.53
N LEU A 294 1.42 -11.91 -15.84
CA LEU A 294 -0.01 -12.04 -15.66
C LEU A 294 -0.68 -10.95 -16.49
N SER A 295 -1.20 -11.31 -17.67
CA SER A 295 -1.97 -10.39 -18.51
C SER A 295 -3.47 -10.61 -18.32
N THR A 296 -4.27 -9.60 -18.64
CA THR A 296 -5.74 -9.69 -18.66
C THR A 296 -6.25 -10.88 -19.48
N ASN A 297 -5.60 -11.19 -20.61
CA ASN A 297 -5.92 -12.36 -21.43
C ASN A 297 -5.54 -13.69 -20.74
N ALA A 298 -4.40 -13.75 -20.05
CA ALA A 298 -4.00 -14.91 -19.26
C ALA A 298 -4.95 -15.15 -18.07
N ILE A 299 -5.42 -14.07 -17.44
CA ILE A 299 -6.44 -14.11 -16.40
C ILE A 299 -7.75 -14.69 -16.97
N ARG A 300 -8.22 -14.16 -18.10
CA ARG A 300 -9.44 -14.65 -18.79
C ARG A 300 -9.32 -16.13 -19.16
N SER A 301 -8.16 -16.59 -19.64
CA SER A 301 -7.97 -17.99 -20.00
C SER A 301 -7.93 -18.93 -18.79
N CYS A 302 -7.30 -18.52 -17.68
CA CYS A 302 -7.28 -19.29 -16.44
C CYS A 302 -8.71 -19.52 -15.89
N LEU A 303 -9.56 -18.50 -15.96
CA LEU A 303 -10.96 -18.59 -15.52
C LEU A 303 -11.83 -19.50 -16.42
N LYS A 304 -11.53 -19.57 -17.72
CA LYS A 304 -12.21 -20.51 -18.64
C LYS A 304 -11.87 -21.96 -18.26
N ASN A 305 -10.61 -22.24 -17.92
CA ASN A 305 -10.17 -23.56 -17.50
C ASN A 305 -10.76 -24.00 -16.15
N GLU A 306 -10.98 -23.08 -15.20
CA GLU A 306 -11.70 -23.38 -13.95
C GLU A 306 -13.17 -23.79 -14.21
N LYS A 307 -13.85 -23.13 -15.16
CA LYS A 307 -15.22 -23.52 -15.57
C LYS A 307 -15.27 -24.90 -16.22
N GLU A 308 -14.25 -25.27 -16.98
CA GLU A 308 -14.16 -26.62 -17.56
C GLU A 308 -13.86 -27.68 -16.50
N ARG A 309 -12.98 -27.38 -15.52
CA ARG A 309 -12.67 -28.25 -14.37
C ARG A 309 -13.85 -28.45 -13.41
N SER A 310 -14.63 -27.39 -13.15
CA SER A 310 -15.86 -27.49 -12.35
C SER A 310 -16.99 -28.20 -13.09
N ARG A 311 -17.02 -28.15 -14.43
CA ARG A 311 -17.92 -28.98 -15.25
C ARG A 311 -17.52 -30.46 -15.29
N THR A 312 -16.25 -30.79 -15.15
CA THR A 312 -15.80 -32.21 -15.19
C THR A 312 -16.17 -33.00 -13.93
N LYS A 313 -16.68 -32.36 -12.87
CA LYS A 313 -17.31 -33.03 -11.71
C LYS A 313 -18.80 -33.35 -11.88
N ARG A 314 -19.42 -33.05 -13.04
CA ARG A 314 -20.78 -33.49 -13.37
C ARG A 314 -20.74 -34.37 -14.62
N THR A 315 -20.54 -35.67 -14.42
CA THR A 315 -20.70 -36.65 -15.49
C THR A 315 -22.17 -36.80 -15.90
N MET A 316 -22.37 -36.68 -17.21
CA MET A 316 -23.34 -37.36 -18.06
C MET A 316 -24.84 -37.20 -17.75
N PHE A 317 -25.51 -36.36 -18.53
CA PHE A 317 -26.80 -36.72 -19.12
C PHE A 317 -26.90 -36.21 -20.56
N ASN A 318 -27.16 -37.15 -21.48
CA ASN A 318 -27.42 -36.91 -22.90
C ASN A 318 -28.68 -36.05 -23.10
N GLY A 319 -28.64 -35.12 -24.07
CA GLY A 319 -29.87 -34.46 -24.51
C GLY A 319 -29.71 -33.31 -25.50
N ARG A 320 -29.65 -33.66 -26.79
CA ARG A 320 -30.04 -32.86 -27.97
C ARG A 320 -29.14 -31.68 -28.39
N SER A 321 -28.58 -31.87 -29.59
CA SER A 321 -28.06 -30.85 -30.50
C SER A 321 -29.02 -29.67 -30.64
N SER A 322 -28.56 -28.47 -30.28
CA SER A 322 -29.15 -27.21 -30.71
C SER A 322 -28.10 -26.40 -31.45
N ARG A 323 -28.50 -25.91 -32.62
CA ARG A 323 -27.66 -25.28 -33.63
C ARG A 323 -27.03 -24.00 -33.08
N SER A 324 -25.73 -23.84 -33.30
CA SER A 324 -24.98 -22.61 -33.06
C SER A 324 -25.53 -21.48 -33.93
N CYS A 325 -26.17 -20.48 -33.33
CA CYS A 325 -26.41 -19.19 -33.95
C CYS A 325 -25.15 -18.33 -33.83
N THR A 326 -24.37 -18.25 -34.90
CA THR A 326 -23.34 -17.23 -35.09
C THR A 326 -24.03 -15.88 -35.33
N ARG A 327 -24.25 -15.10 -34.26
CA ARG A 327 -24.52 -13.67 -34.41
C ARG A 327 -23.19 -12.96 -34.62
N LYS A 328 -22.92 -12.59 -35.88
CA LYS A 328 -21.95 -11.54 -36.22
C LYS A 328 -22.46 -10.22 -35.65
N THR A 329 -21.92 -9.80 -34.51
CA THR A 329 -22.06 -8.43 -34.00
C THR A 329 -20.79 -7.65 -34.32
N ILE A 330 -20.92 -6.93 -35.43
CA ILE A 330 -20.36 -5.61 -35.81
C ILE A 330 -19.34 -5.04 -34.81
N ASN A 331 -18.10 -4.89 -35.27
CA ASN A 331 -17.04 -4.10 -34.65
C ASN A 331 -17.49 -2.64 -34.53
N TYR A 332 -17.70 -2.18 -33.30
CA TYR A 332 -17.51 -0.78 -32.94
C TYR A 332 -16.13 -0.66 -32.29
N ASN A 333 -15.34 0.33 -32.70
CA ASN A 333 -14.02 0.62 -32.15
C ASN A 333 -14.15 1.06 -30.67
N GLU A 334 -13.99 0.14 -29.73
CA GLU A 334 -13.87 0.35 -28.28
C GLU A 334 -12.40 0.60 -27.90
N ASN A 335 -11.83 1.72 -28.33
CA ASN A 335 -10.45 2.10 -28.01
C ASN A 335 -10.34 3.04 -26.81
N GLU A 336 -11.25 2.94 -25.83
CA GLU A 336 -11.10 3.57 -24.51
C GLU A 336 -10.97 2.47 -23.44
N LEU A 337 -9.75 1.91 -23.36
CA LEU A 337 -9.08 1.28 -22.23
C LEU A 337 -9.92 0.99 -20.97
N GLU A 338 -10.77 -0.03 -21.02
CA GLU A 338 -11.43 -0.59 -19.83
C GLU A 338 -10.40 -1.18 -18.86
N ARG A 339 -10.34 -0.62 -17.65
CA ARG A 339 -9.46 -1.07 -16.55
C ARG A 339 -9.89 -2.46 -16.08
N SER A 340 -9.18 -3.50 -16.51
CA SER A 340 -9.47 -4.87 -16.07
C SER A 340 -8.88 -5.20 -14.68
N ILE A 341 -7.82 -4.51 -14.26
CA ILE A 341 -7.18 -4.68 -12.94
C ILE A 341 -7.49 -3.44 -12.08
N LEU A 342 -8.27 -3.64 -11.02
CA LEU A 342 -8.71 -2.57 -10.12
C LEU A 342 -7.70 -2.30 -9.03
N ASP A 343 -7.10 -3.34 -8.45
CA ASP A 343 -5.96 -3.22 -7.54
C ASP A 343 -5.25 -4.58 -7.38
N ASP A 344 -4.04 -4.56 -6.83
CA ASP A 344 -3.28 -5.77 -6.50
C ASP A 344 -2.59 -5.66 -5.13
N ASP A 345 -2.39 -6.80 -4.47
CA ASP A 345 -1.61 -6.87 -3.24
C ASP A 345 -0.80 -8.17 -3.16
N PHE A 346 0.33 -8.10 -2.46
CA PHE A 346 1.23 -9.23 -2.25
C PHE A 346 1.41 -9.50 -0.76
N ASP A 347 1.04 -10.71 -0.34
CA ASP A 347 1.32 -11.19 1.00
C ASP A 347 2.59 -12.05 1.00
N ILE A 348 3.59 -11.59 1.76
CA ILE A 348 4.88 -12.25 1.93
C ILE A 348 4.79 -13.57 2.71
N ASP A 349 3.94 -13.63 3.74
CA ASP A 349 3.87 -14.73 4.68
C ASP A 349 3.25 -15.98 4.05
N VAL A 350 2.29 -15.80 3.12
CA VAL A 350 1.71 -16.89 2.34
C VAL A 350 2.26 -17.00 0.91
N GLU A 351 3.10 -16.06 0.49
CA GLU A 351 3.69 -15.97 -0.86
C GLU A 351 2.64 -15.93 -1.99
N ILE A 352 1.50 -15.26 -1.76
CA ILE A 352 0.39 -15.17 -2.71
C ILE A 352 0.26 -13.75 -3.24
N PHE A 353 0.12 -13.66 -4.56
CA PHE A 353 -0.19 -12.42 -5.25
C PHE A 353 -1.68 -12.37 -5.60
N SER A 354 -2.37 -11.36 -5.10
CA SER A 354 -3.82 -11.22 -5.24
C SER A 354 -4.16 -10.05 -6.14
N ILE A 355 -5.09 -10.26 -7.07
CA ILE A 355 -5.57 -9.22 -7.99
C ILE A 355 -7.08 -9.08 -7.81
N LEU A 356 -7.54 -7.85 -7.60
CA LEU A 356 -8.95 -7.48 -7.75
C LEU A 356 -9.18 -7.05 -9.20
N ALA A 357 -10.00 -7.81 -9.92
CA ALA A 357 -10.26 -7.60 -11.34
C ALA A 357 -11.75 -7.38 -11.62
N ASP A 358 -12.03 -6.49 -12.58
CA ASP A 358 -13.32 -6.39 -13.25
C ASP A 358 -13.28 -7.23 -14.54
N ILE A 359 -14.22 -8.17 -14.68
CA ILE A 359 -14.24 -9.14 -15.77
C ILE A 359 -15.59 -9.03 -16.50
N PRO A 360 -15.62 -8.30 -17.63
CA PRO A 360 -16.87 -7.97 -18.35
C PRO A 360 -17.67 -9.20 -18.81
N GLU A 361 -17.01 -10.32 -19.09
CA GLU A 361 -17.65 -11.55 -19.58
C GLU A 361 -18.57 -12.24 -18.55
N GLN A 362 -18.57 -11.80 -17.27
CA GLN A 362 -19.38 -12.38 -16.20
C GLN A 362 -20.09 -11.29 -15.40
N LYS A 363 -21.29 -10.88 -15.85
CA LYS A 363 -22.30 -10.07 -15.10
C LYS A 363 -21.76 -9.30 -13.88
N GLU A 364 -21.42 -8.02 -14.06
CA GLU A 364 -21.24 -6.95 -13.04
C GLU A 364 -20.43 -7.25 -11.75
N ASN A 365 -19.86 -8.45 -11.57
CA ASN A 365 -19.28 -8.88 -10.31
C ASN A 365 -17.75 -8.90 -10.40
N GLY A 366 -17.10 -8.12 -9.54
CA GLY A 366 -15.66 -8.16 -9.36
C GLY A 366 -15.19 -9.50 -8.80
N LYS A 367 -13.97 -9.89 -9.16
CA LYS A 367 -13.34 -11.11 -8.64
C LYS A 367 -11.99 -10.80 -8.02
N ILE A 368 -11.71 -11.48 -6.91
CA ILE A 368 -10.33 -11.62 -6.45
C ILE A 368 -9.76 -12.90 -7.03
N LEU A 369 -8.55 -12.77 -7.58
CA LEU A 369 -7.77 -13.83 -8.20
C LEU A 369 -6.48 -13.99 -7.41
N MET A 370 -6.24 -15.19 -6.90
CA MET A 370 -5.06 -15.51 -6.09
C MET A 370 -4.08 -16.33 -6.91
N PHE A 371 -2.86 -15.83 -7.08
CA PHE A 371 -1.79 -16.47 -7.83
C PHE A 371 -0.67 -16.91 -6.89
N ASP A 372 -0.09 -18.06 -7.18
CA ASP A 372 1.19 -18.46 -6.61
C ASP A 372 2.25 -17.48 -7.11
N SER A 373 2.89 -16.75 -6.20
CA SER A 373 3.84 -15.70 -6.60
C SER A 373 5.11 -16.23 -7.26
N LYS A 374 5.47 -17.52 -7.06
CA LYS A 374 6.71 -18.10 -7.60
C LYS A 374 6.54 -18.57 -9.03
N ILE A 375 5.39 -19.16 -9.34
CA ILE A 375 5.12 -19.76 -10.66
C ILE A 375 4.04 -19.05 -11.48
N GLY A 376 3.33 -18.07 -10.90
CA GLY A 376 2.29 -17.30 -11.59
C GLY A 376 1.02 -18.09 -11.88
N LYS A 377 0.80 -19.21 -11.18
CA LYS A 377 -0.35 -20.10 -11.42
C LYS A 377 -1.54 -19.65 -10.57
N LEU A 378 -2.71 -19.54 -11.19
CA LEU A 378 -3.97 -19.30 -10.46
C LEU A 378 -4.20 -20.44 -9.47
N ILE A 379 -4.27 -20.08 -8.19
CA ILE A 379 -4.59 -20.98 -7.07
C ILE A 379 -6.09 -21.01 -6.88
N LYS A 380 -6.73 -19.84 -6.82
CA LYS A 380 -8.15 -19.70 -6.49
C LYS A 380 -8.74 -18.40 -7.03
N SER A 381 -10.05 -18.40 -7.27
CA SER A 381 -10.84 -17.20 -7.56
C SER A 381 -12.12 -17.16 -6.73
N PHE A 382 -12.59 -15.96 -6.40
CA PHE A 382 -13.90 -15.78 -5.76
C PHE A 382 -14.54 -14.45 -6.15
N GLU A 383 -15.87 -14.40 -6.08
CA GLU A 383 -16.67 -13.22 -6.39
C GLU A 383 -16.83 -12.36 -5.13
N VAL A 384 -16.73 -11.04 -5.30
CA VAL A 384 -16.75 -10.09 -4.17
C VAL A 384 -17.91 -9.09 -4.23
N GLY A 385 -18.84 -9.33 -5.16
CA GLY A 385 -20.00 -8.49 -5.39
C GLY A 385 -19.82 -7.51 -6.54
N LYS A 386 -20.75 -6.57 -6.65
CA LYS A 386 -20.80 -5.64 -7.79
C LYS A 386 -19.65 -4.65 -7.74
N VAL A 387 -18.89 -4.56 -8.83
CA VAL A 387 -17.93 -3.48 -9.04
C VAL A 387 -18.62 -2.39 -9.86
N VAL A 388 -18.47 -1.16 -9.40
CA VAL A 388 -18.94 0.05 -10.06
C VAL A 388 -17.76 0.76 -10.71
N GLU A 389 -17.92 1.09 -11.98
CA GLU A 389 -16.97 1.87 -12.76
C GLU A 389 -16.81 3.29 -12.18
N GLY A 390 -15.59 3.82 -12.22
CA GLY A 390 -15.27 5.16 -11.70
C GLY A 390 -15.08 5.24 -10.19
N TYR A 391 -15.30 4.15 -9.44
CA TYR A 391 -14.94 4.07 -8.02
C TYR A 391 -13.46 3.71 -7.88
N HIS A 392 -12.85 4.14 -6.77
CA HIS A 392 -11.51 3.74 -6.39
C HIS A 392 -11.58 2.52 -5.48
N TYR A 393 -10.81 1.50 -5.81
CA TYR A 393 -10.71 0.27 -5.02
C TYR A 393 -9.31 0.14 -4.46
N LYS A 394 -9.21 -0.30 -3.21
CA LYS A 394 -7.97 -0.77 -2.61
C LYS A 394 -8.15 -2.18 -2.10
N LEU A 395 -7.25 -3.07 -2.49
CA LEU A 395 -7.15 -4.45 -2.02
C LEU A 395 -6.03 -4.52 -0.99
N ILE A 396 -6.33 -5.10 0.17
CA ILE A 396 -5.32 -5.49 1.16
C ILE A 396 -5.54 -6.97 1.46
N TYR A 397 -4.49 -7.76 1.33
CA TYR A 397 -4.48 -9.18 1.66
C TYR A 397 -3.41 -9.45 2.71
N ASP A 398 -3.86 -9.95 3.86
CA ASP A 398 -2.98 -10.29 4.98
C ASP A 398 -3.43 -11.63 5.59
N LEU A 399 -2.60 -12.65 5.41
CA LEU A 399 -2.75 -14.05 5.81
C LEU A 399 -4.06 -14.71 5.34
N ASP A 400 -5.12 -14.59 6.14
CA ASP A 400 -6.45 -15.15 5.89
C ASP A 400 -7.52 -14.07 5.72
N ILE A 401 -7.15 -12.78 5.68
CA ILE A 401 -8.05 -11.64 5.62
C ILE A 401 -7.87 -10.88 4.31
N PHE A 402 -8.98 -10.59 3.64
CA PHE A 402 -9.04 -9.61 2.57
C PHE A 402 -9.80 -8.38 3.06
N ILE A 403 -9.27 -7.21 2.75
CA ILE A 403 -9.96 -5.95 3.00
C ILE A 403 -10.07 -5.23 1.66
N ILE A 404 -11.31 -4.98 1.27
CA ILE A 404 -11.61 -4.17 0.09
C ILE A 404 -12.15 -2.85 0.57
N ILE A 405 -11.44 -1.79 0.21
CA ILE A 405 -11.88 -0.43 0.49
C ILE A 405 -12.37 0.16 -0.80
N VAL A 406 -13.62 0.60 -0.78
CA VAL A 406 -14.33 1.15 -1.93
C VAL A 406 -14.57 2.62 -1.64
N GLU A 407 -14.07 3.50 -2.50
CA GLU A 407 -14.31 4.94 -2.42
C GLU A 407 -15.07 5.42 -3.66
N ASP A 408 -16.22 6.03 -3.43
CA ASP A 408 -17.02 6.60 -4.50
C ASP A 408 -16.55 8.02 -4.87
N ILE A 409 -17.13 8.54 -5.96
CA ILE A 409 -16.84 9.88 -6.49
C ILE A 409 -17.27 10.99 -5.51
N SER A 410 -18.19 10.71 -4.58
CA SER A 410 -18.67 11.64 -3.56
C SER A 410 -17.78 11.69 -2.31
N GLY A 411 -16.77 10.82 -2.22
CA GLY A 411 -15.90 10.65 -1.05
C GLY A 411 -16.52 9.80 0.06
N TYR A 412 -17.52 8.97 -0.27
CA TYR A 412 -17.97 7.88 0.59
C TYR A 412 -16.98 6.73 0.47
N SER A 413 -16.38 6.36 1.59
CA SER A 413 -15.51 5.19 1.69
C SER A 413 -16.20 4.10 2.53
N GLU A 414 -16.06 2.84 2.11
CA GLU A 414 -16.53 1.67 2.85
C GLU A 414 -15.43 0.62 2.88
N ALA A 415 -15.14 0.09 4.06
CA ALA A 415 -14.22 -1.02 4.24
C ALA A 415 -15.03 -2.32 4.41
N ASN A 416 -14.86 -3.24 3.47
CA ASN A 416 -15.43 -4.58 3.48
C ASN A 416 -14.34 -5.58 3.88
N ILE A 417 -14.53 -6.24 5.03
CA ILE A 417 -13.56 -7.18 5.58
C ILE A 417 -14.08 -8.59 5.33
N PHE A 418 -13.27 -9.41 4.67
CA PHE A 418 -13.53 -10.81 4.40
C PHE A 418 -12.47 -11.66 5.09
N ARG A 419 -12.87 -12.83 5.59
CA ARG A 419 -11.94 -13.82 6.13
C ARG A 419 -12.14 -15.14 5.41
N MET A 420 -11.05 -15.78 5.06
CA MET A 420 -11.03 -17.15 4.55
C MET A 420 -11.43 -18.07 5.70
N THR A 421 -12.62 -18.66 5.65
CA THR A 421 -13.12 -19.63 6.64
C THR A 421 -13.39 -21.00 5.99
N VAL A 422 -13.33 -22.08 6.79
CA VAL A 422 -13.78 -23.40 6.31
C VAL A 422 -15.26 -23.27 6.01
N PHE A 423 -15.66 -23.68 4.81
CA PHE A 423 -17.08 -23.82 4.51
C PHE A 423 -17.60 -25.03 5.31
N ASP A 424 -18.26 -24.79 6.44
CA ASP A 424 -19.06 -25.83 7.09
C ASP A 424 -20.31 -26.00 6.21
N GLU A 425 -20.38 -27.13 5.48
CA GLU A 425 -21.63 -27.56 4.84
C GLU A 425 -22.62 -27.92 5.96
N GLU A 426 -23.61 -27.05 6.22
CA GLU A 426 -24.85 -27.44 6.91
C GLU A 426 -25.77 -28.25 5.99
#